data_AF-A0A3M8FYY9-F1
#
_entry.id   AF-A0A3M8FYY9-F1
#
_cell.length_a   1.000
_cell.length_b   1.000
_cell.length_c   1.000
_cell.angle_alpha   90.00
_cell.angle_beta   90.00
_cell.angle_gamma   90.00
#
_symmetry.space_group_name_H-M   'P 1'
#
loop_
_entity.id
_entity.type
_entity.pdbx_description
1 polymer ?
#
loop_
_entity_poly.entity_id
_entity_poly.type
_entity_poly.pdbx_seq_one_letter_code
_entity_poly.pdbx_strand_id
1 'polypeptide(L)'
;MSEESKTTFFYPLPENREADNPKKRVNNPDIKTILKHSGLFILTYISVSLVSTFLVGTPAEGVLWGILPAFSEESLLRGVTFATLLLTFLTFHEFGHYFAAVYHGVKVSLPYYIPVPLGIGTLGAVIRIREQIHETKKLFDIGAAGPIAGFIVSILLLLIGFSTLPEPEFLNKFGDHNYMVEHFYEHGEYPEDPQVGENQMVLFFGGTPLYNFLASFFADAPPLWEIQHYPFLLAGWFGLFFTALNLMPVGQLDGGHILYSLIGYEKHKIVARVFFTGITILAGIEAVPLIHQQVISFDNNFGLLSWLIWTAILFLILQKAFKREQLWVATALPFSIISSGVYLYLITGDNTPDSSLIWVFWTVFIAFIVKVEHPPVLIERPLTPARKVIGWLSMLIFVLCISLNPLSFKNFINEENPTPTIDSSYSMGMLTEPANTGKPLHSN
;
A
#
# COMPACT_ATOMS: atom_id res chain seq x y z
N MET A 1 51.01 -39.43 -50.87
CA MET A 1 50.50 -40.17 -49.69
C MET A 1 51.19 -39.59 -48.48
N SER A 2 50.55 -38.65 -47.79
CA SER A 2 51.03 -38.11 -46.52
C SER A 2 49.81 -37.94 -45.61
N GLU A 3 49.86 -38.62 -44.47
CA GLU A 3 48.86 -38.64 -43.42
C GLU A 3 48.77 -37.27 -42.73
N GLU A 4 47.55 -36.76 -42.56
CA GLU A 4 47.26 -35.65 -41.65
C GLU A 4 46.52 -36.22 -40.42
N SER A 5 47.16 -36.09 -39.26
CA SER A 5 46.65 -36.54 -37.97
C SER A 5 45.46 -35.68 -37.51
N LYS A 6 44.33 -36.32 -37.22
CA LYS A 6 43.19 -35.70 -36.54
C LYS A 6 43.49 -35.53 -35.05
N THR A 7 43.78 -34.30 -34.62
CA THR A 7 43.85 -33.93 -33.21
C THR A 7 42.43 -33.81 -32.66
N THR A 8 41.99 -34.81 -31.91
CA THR A 8 40.69 -34.81 -31.23
C THR A 8 40.87 -34.08 -29.90
N PHE A 9 40.26 -32.90 -29.75
CA PHE A 9 40.24 -32.19 -28.47
C PHE A 9 39.37 -32.96 -27.46
N PHE A 10 40.03 -33.75 -26.60
CA PHE A 10 39.43 -34.31 -25.39
C PHE A 10 39.21 -33.17 -24.39
N TYR A 11 37.95 -32.81 -24.13
CA TYR A 11 37.60 -32.11 -22.90
C TYR A 11 37.76 -33.10 -21.74
N PRO A 12 38.58 -32.82 -20.71
CA PRO A 12 38.61 -33.68 -19.54
C PRO A 12 37.25 -33.61 -18.84
N LEU A 13 36.60 -34.75 -18.69
CA LEU A 13 35.43 -34.90 -17.83
C LEU A 13 35.85 -34.47 -16.41
N PRO A 14 35.05 -33.67 -15.70
CA PRO A 14 35.40 -33.26 -14.34
C PRO A 14 35.50 -34.51 -13.47
N GLU A 15 36.71 -34.71 -12.96
CA GLU A 15 37.13 -35.78 -12.08
C GLU A 15 36.39 -35.69 -10.74
N ASN A 16 35.80 -36.80 -10.31
CA ASN A 16 35.20 -37.05 -9.00
C ASN A 16 34.42 -35.89 -8.36
N ARG A 17 33.11 -35.80 -8.67
CA ARG A 17 32.16 -35.34 -7.65
C ARG A 17 32.21 -36.36 -6.51
N GLU A 18 32.84 -35.96 -5.41
CA GLU A 18 32.66 -36.56 -4.10
C GLU A 18 31.19 -36.99 -3.96
N ALA A 19 31.00 -38.26 -3.60
CA ALA A 19 29.69 -38.84 -3.33
C ALA A 19 28.90 -37.88 -2.42
N ASP A 20 27.78 -37.41 -2.96
CA ASP A 20 26.82 -36.51 -2.33
C ASP A 20 26.46 -37.06 -0.94
N ASN A 21 27.03 -36.46 0.09
CA ASN A 21 26.82 -36.87 1.48
C ASN A 21 25.41 -36.45 1.88
N PRO A 22 24.45 -37.38 2.06
CA PRO A 22 23.08 -37.03 2.28
C PRO A 22 22.96 -36.50 3.72
N LYS A 23 22.60 -35.21 3.85
CA LYS A 23 22.23 -34.46 5.08
C LYS A 23 23.25 -33.48 5.69
N LYS A 24 23.98 -32.69 4.89
CA LYS A 24 24.37 -31.36 5.40
C LYS A 24 23.18 -30.42 5.20
N ARG A 25 22.43 -30.12 6.27
CA ARG A 25 21.34 -29.13 6.21
C ARG A 25 21.92 -27.82 5.68
N VAL A 26 21.52 -27.42 4.47
CA VAL A 26 22.01 -26.21 3.79
C VAL A 26 21.77 -24.95 4.65
N ASN A 27 20.65 -24.96 5.39
CA ASN A 27 20.27 -23.89 6.31
C ASN A 27 20.34 -24.42 7.75
N ASN A 28 21.41 -24.07 8.48
CA ASN A 28 21.54 -24.30 9.92
C ASN A 28 22.08 -23.02 10.59
N PRO A 29 21.20 -22.13 11.08
CA PRO A 29 21.64 -20.85 11.62
C PRO A 29 22.39 -21.03 12.94
N ASP A 30 23.53 -20.34 13.09
CA ASP A 30 24.26 -20.27 14.35
C ASP A 30 23.42 -19.55 15.43
N ILE A 31 23.70 -19.83 16.71
CA ILE A 31 23.01 -19.23 17.88
C ILE A 31 23.05 -17.70 17.79
N LYS A 32 24.18 -17.10 17.39
CA LYS A 32 24.30 -15.65 17.21
C LYS A 32 23.33 -15.12 16.14
N THR A 33 23.11 -15.89 15.08
CA THR A 33 22.16 -15.53 14.02
C THR A 33 20.75 -15.58 14.57
N ILE A 34 20.38 -16.66 15.27
CA ILE A 34 19.06 -16.79 15.89
C ILE A 34 18.80 -15.61 16.83
N LEU A 35 19.73 -15.31 17.75
CA LEU A 35 19.60 -14.19 18.68
C LEU A 35 19.42 -12.84 17.98
N LYS A 36 20.16 -12.59 16.88
CA LYS A 36 19.99 -11.36 16.08
C LYS A 36 18.59 -11.26 15.49
N HIS A 37 18.10 -12.33 14.86
CA HIS A 37 16.79 -12.33 14.22
C HIS A 37 15.65 -12.25 15.24
N SER A 38 15.75 -12.95 16.36
CA SER A 38 14.81 -12.84 17.48
C SER A 38 14.83 -11.43 18.09
N GLY A 39 16.01 -10.81 18.23
CA GLY A 39 16.12 -9.43 18.70
C GLY A 39 15.45 -8.42 17.77
N LEU A 40 15.62 -8.58 16.45
CA LEU A 40 14.93 -7.75 15.45
C LEU A 40 13.41 -7.96 15.47
N PHE A 41 12.95 -9.20 15.64
CA PHE A 41 11.53 -9.50 15.81
C PHE A 41 10.96 -8.80 17.05
N ILE A 42 11.60 -8.92 18.20
CA ILE A 42 11.16 -8.27 19.45
C ILE A 42 11.14 -6.75 19.30
N LEU A 43 12.19 -6.17 18.72
CA LEU A 43 12.25 -4.71 18.49
C LEU A 43 11.14 -4.25 17.55
N THR A 44 10.84 -5.03 16.51
CA THR A 44 9.74 -4.74 15.59
C THR A 44 8.40 -4.87 16.28
N TYR A 45 8.20 -5.90 17.09
CA TYR A 45 6.97 -6.09 17.86
C TYR A 45 6.71 -4.92 18.81
N ILE A 46 7.74 -4.45 19.53
CA ILE A 46 7.65 -3.27 20.40
C ILE A 46 7.32 -2.01 19.57
N SER A 47 8.05 -1.79 18.47
CA SER A 47 7.83 -0.64 17.58
C SER A 47 6.40 -0.60 17.03
N VAL A 48 5.91 -1.72 16.48
CA VAL A 48 4.55 -1.83 15.96
C VAL A 48 3.53 -1.67 17.07
N SER A 49 3.72 -2.26 18.25
CA SER A 49 2.78 -2.11 19.37
C SER A 49 2.64 -0.65 19.80
N LEU A 50 3.75 0.07 19.92
CA LEU A 50 3.74 1.48 20.32
C LEU A 50 3.13 2.38 19.25
N VAL A 51 3.57 2.25 18.00
CA VAL A 51 3.08 3.12 16.91
C VAL A 51 1.61 2.83 16.60
N SER A 52 1.21 1.56 16.55
CA SER A 52 -0.19 1.21 16.28
C SER A 52 -1.14 1.62 17.40
N THR A 53 -0.67 1.84 18.64
CA THR A 53 -1.51 2.41 19.70
C THR A 53 -2.09 3.76 19.29
N PHE A 54 -1.37 4.57 18.52
CA PHE A 54 -1.89 5.83 17.97
C PHE A 54 -2.92 5.63 16.86
N LEU A 55 -2.82 4.52 16.13
CA LEU A 55 -3.66 4.23 14.98
C LEU A 55 -4.97 3.55 15.39
N VAL A 56 -4.90 2.60 16.32
CA VAL A 56 -6.06 1.79 16.72
C VAL A 56 -6.65 2.24 18.06
N GLY A 57 -5.84 2.82 18.95
CA GLY A 57 -6.22 3.18 20.32
C GLY A 57 -7.06 4.46 20.42
N THR A 58 -7.51 4.77 21.63
CA THR A 58 -8.11 6.08 21.94
C THR A 58 -7.03 7.19 21.95
N PRO A 59 -7.43 8.46 21.76
CA PRO A 59 -6.50 9.58 21.88
C PRO A 59 -5.73 9.58 23.20
N ALA A 60 -4.47 10.04 23.17
CA ALA A 60 -3.64 10.10 24.37
C ALA A 60 -4.24 11.03 25.43
N GLU A 61 -4.30 10.56 26.68
CA GLU A 61 -4.94 11.26 27.80
C GLU A 61 -4.00 12.25 28.50
N GLY A 62 -2.73 12.31 28.07
CA GLY A 62 -1.75 13.22 28.65
C GLY A 62 -0.35 12.97 28.13
N VAL A 63 0.65 13.48 28.87
CA VAL A 63 2.06 13.33 28.54
C VAL A 63 2.82 12.78 29.75
N LEU A 64 3.30 11.55 29.62
CA LEU A 64 4.20 10.90 30.55
C LEU A 64 5.58 11.58 30.52
N TRP A 65 6.08 11.95 31.70
CA TRP A 65 7.36 12.65 31.89
C TRP A 65 7.51 13.94 31.07
N GLY A 66 6.40 14.53 30.60
CA GLY A 66 6.41 15.72 29.74
C GLY A 66 6.99 15.51 28.34
N ILE A 67 7.25 14.27 27.91
CA ILE A 67 7.85 13.96 26.61
C ILE A 67 7.06 12.89 25.83
N LEU A 68 6.51 11.88 26.50
CA LEU A 68 5.87 10.73 25.84
C LEU A 68 4.36 10.79 26.00
N PRO A 69 3.56 10.53 24.95
CA PRO A 69 2.11 10.40 25.10
C PRO A 69 1.75 9.32 26.11
N ALA A 70 0.84 9.64 27.03
CA ALA A 70 0.29 8.69 28.00
C ALA A 70 -0.96 8.05 27.41
N PHE A 71 -0.96 6.71 27.35
CA PHE A 71 -2.08 5.91 26.86
C PHE A 71 -2.70 5.09 27.97
N SER A 72 -4.00 4.85 27.87
CA SER A 72 -4.71 3.90 28.73
C SER A 72 -4.21 2.47 28.49
N GLU A 73 -4.41 1.61 29.49
CA GLU A 73 -4.07 0.17 29.38
C GLU A 73 -4.85 -0.50 28.24
N GLU A 74 -6.11 -0.10 28.01
CA GLU A 74 -6.95 -0.59 26.90
C GLU A 74 -6.35 -0.23 25.54
N SER A 75 -5.89 1.01 25.36
CA SER A 75 -5.27 1.47 24.11
C SER A 75 -3.96 0.74 23.82
N LEU A 76 -3.12 0.56 24.84
CA LEU A 76 -1.90 -0.24 24.71
C LEU A 76 -2.20 -1.70 24.34
N LEU A 77 -3.20 -2.30 24.98
CA LEU A 77 -3.61 -3.68 24.68
C LEU A 77 -4.11 -3.82 23.23
N ARG A 78 -4.82 -2.82 22.70
CA ARG A 78 -5.29 -2.82 21.31
C ARG A 78 -4.14 -2.65 20.32
N GLY A 79 -3.16 -1.79 20.62
CA GLY A 79 -1.92 -1.69 19.84
C GLY A 79 -1.13 -3.01 19.83
N VAL A 80 -0.97 -3.64 21.00
CA VAL A 80 -0.32 -4.97 21.14
C VAL A 80 -1.09 -6.06 20.38
N THR A 81 -2.42 -6.01 20.41
CA THR A 81 -3.29 -6.93 19.66
C THR A 81 -3.05 -6.77 18.17
N PHE A 82 -3.15 -5.54 17.65
CA PHE A 82 -2.88 -5.26 16.24
C PHE A 82 -1.47 -5.71 15.83
N ALA A 83 -0.45 -5.40 16.64
CA ALA A 83 0.92 -5.82 16.39
C ALA A 83 1.05 -7.35 16.30
N THR A 84 0.41 -8.09 17.20
CA THR A 84 0.39 -9.56 17.17
C THR A 84 -0.21 -10.09 15.86
N LEU A 85 -1.35 -9.54 15.44
CA LEU A 85 -2.05 -9.97 14.23
C LEU A 85 -1.24 -9.64 12.96
N LEU A 86 -0.72 -8.42 12.87
CA LEU A 86 0.10 -7.97 11.74
C LEU A 86 1.41 -8.77 11.64
N LEU A 87 2.13 -8.97 12.76
CA LEU A 87 3.36 -9.77 12.74
C LEU A 87 3.06 -11.24 12.48
N THR A 88 1.90 -11.77 12.87
CA THR A 88 1.49 -13.12 12.48
C THR A 88 1.38 -13.24 10.97
N PHE A 89 0.70 -12.31 10.30
CA PHE A 89 0.65 -12.26 8.84
C PHE A 89 2.06 -12.21 8.22
N LEU A 90 2.91 -11.26 8.63
CA LEU A 90 4.27 -11.09 8.10
C LEU A 90 5.12 -12.35 8.32
N THR A 91 4.99 -12.97 9.49
CA THR A 91 5.68 -14.21 9.85
C THR A 91 5.30 -15.32 8.88
N PHE A 92 4.00 -15.58 8.68
CA PHE A 92 3.55 -16.64 7.78
C PHE A 92 3.94 -16.39 6.33
N HIS A 93 3.88 -15.13 5.86
CA HIS A 93 4.36 -14.75 4.53
C HIS A 93 5.85 -15.08 4.34
N GLU A 94 6.72 -14.54 5.21
CA GLU A 94 8.17 -14.74 5.08
C GLU A 94 8.58 -16.20 5.32
N PHE A 95 7.93 -16.90 6.27
CA PHE A 95 8.21 -18.31 6.48
C PHE A 95 7.70 -19.19 5.33
N GLY A 96 6.65 -18.79 4.61
CA GLY A 96 6.22 -19.43 3.37
C GLY A 96 7.35 -19.48 2.35
N HIS A 97 8.01 -18.33 2.10
CA HIS A 97 9.20 -18.28 1.27
C HIS A 97 10.36 -19.09 1.83
N TYR A 98 10.64 -18.96 3.13
CA TYR A 98 11.73 -19.66 3.80
C TYR A 98 11.62 -21.18 3.64
N PHE A 99 10.45 -21.76 3.92
CA PHE A 99 10.25 -23.20 3.85
C PHE A 99 10.30 -23.70 2.41
N ALA A 100 9.75 -22.96 1.45
CA ALA A 100 9.88 -23.28 0.04
C ALA A 100 11.35 -23.26 -0.42
N ALA A 101 12.13 -22.27 0.02
CA ALA A 101 13.55 -22.19 -0.26
C ALA A 101 14.33 -23.36 0.36
N VAL A 102 14.06 -23.71 1.63
CA VAL A 102 14.66 -24.85 2.32
C VAL A 102 14.33 -26.16 1.60
N TYR A 103 13.08 -26.36 1.16
CA TYR A 103 12.66 -27.55 0.42
C TYR A 103 13.43 -27.72 -0.90
N HIS A 104 13.70 -26.62 -1.60
CA HIS A 104 14.49 -26.61 -2.84
C HIS A 104 16.00 -26.60 -2.63
N GLY A 105 16.47 -26.71 -1.39
CA GLY A 105 17.89 -26.68 -1.03
C GLY A 105 18.54 -25.31 -1.25
N VAL A 106 17.75 -24.23 -1.31
CA VAL A 106 18.24 -22.87 -1.54
C VAL A 106 18.75 -22.27 -0.23
N LYS A 107 19.95 -21.67 -0.26
CA LYS A 107 20.53 -20.97 0.90
C LYS A 107 19.75 -19.69 1.20
N VAL A 108 19.14 -19.63 2.39
CA VAL A 108 18.27 -18.53 2.81
C VAL A 108 18.54 -18.13 4.26
N SER A 109 18.35 -16.85 4.60
CA SER A 109 18.39 -16.39 6.00
C SER A 109 17.06 -16.62 6.72
N LEU A 110 17.06 -16.49 8.05
CA LEU A 110 15.83 -16.23 8.77
C LEU A 110 15.25 -14.84 8.35
N PRO A 111 13.97 -14.57 8.58
CA PRO A 111 13.36 -13.28 8.25
C PRO A 111 14.01 -12.13 9.03
N TYR A 112 14.33 -11.04 8.34
CA TYR A 112 14.74 -9.78 8.95
C TYR A 112 13.50 -8.90 9.12
N TYR A 113 13.03 -8.76 10.35
CA TYR A 113 11.99 -7.79 10.69
C TYR A 113 12.62 -6.40 10.78
N ILE A 114 11.99 -5.41 10.14
CA ILE A 114 12.55 -4.05 10.01
C ILE A 114 11.71 -3.10 10.87
N PRO A 115 12.17 -2.76 12.09
CA PRO A 115 11.47 -1.81 12.96
C PRO A 115 11.67 -0.39 12.43
N VAL A 116 10.57 0.33 12.24
CA VAL A 116 10.60 1.76 11.92
C VAL A 116 9.49 2.43 12.73
N PRO A 117 9.79 3.36 13.63
CA PRO A 117 8.79 4.00 14.49
C PRO A 117 7.98 5.08 13.76
N LEU A 118 7.55 4.78 12.52
CA LEU A 118 6.73 5.64 11.65
C LEU A 118 5.68 4.77 10.94
N GLY A 119 4.60 5.38 10.45
CA GLY A 119 3.54 4.66 9.73
C GLY A 119 2.86 3.63 10.64
N ILE A 120 2.95 2.35 10.27
CA ILE A 120 2.40 1.22 11.06
C ILE A 120 3.41 0.61 12.05
N GLY A 121 4.60 1.21 12.20
CA GLY A 121 5.64 0.76 13.14
C GLY A 121 6.65 -0.25 12.57
N THR A 122 6.54 -0.59 11.29
CA THR A 122 7.47 -1.48 10.56
C THR A 122 7.49 -1.18 9.06
N LEU A 123 8.62 -1.48 8.40
CA LEU A 123 8.70 -1.58 6.93
C LEU A 123 8.41 -2.99 6.41
N GLY A 124 7.96 -3.89 7.28
CA GLY A 124 7.72 -5.30 6.99
C GLY A 124 8.88 -6.19 7.42
N ALA A 125 8.91 -7.38 6.83
CA ALA A 125 9.96 -8.36 7.03
C ALA A 125 10.47 -8.83 5.67
N VAL A 126 11.73 -9.27 5.62
CA VAL A 126 12.30 -9.79 4.38
C VAL A 126 13.27 -10.94 4.65
N ILE A 127 13.18 -12.00 3.85
CA ILE A 127 14.23 -13.02 3.78
C ILE A 127 15.33 -12.60 2.80
N ARG A 128 16.58 -12.94 3.14
CA ARG A 128 17.71 -12.76 2.22
C ARG A 128 18.05 -14.10 1.57
N ILE A 129 17.75 -14.21 0.28
CA ILE A 129 18.23 -15.32 -0.55
C ILE A 129 19.74 -15.12 -0.78
N ARG A 130 20.56 -16.09 -0.41
CA ARG A 130 22.04 -15.97 -0.40
C ARG A 130 22.71 -16.51 -1.66
N GLU A 131 21.93 -17.02 -2.60
CA GLU A 131 22.39 -17.54 -3.87
C GLU A 131 21.37 -17.26 -4.97
N GLN A 132 21.82 -17.27 -6.22
CA GLN A 132 20.93 -17.05 -7.35
C GLN A 132 20.06 -18.28 -7.61
N ILE A 133 18.76 -18.06 -7.82
CA ILE A 133 17.82 -19.12 -8.19
C ILE A 133 17.98 -19.38 -9.70
N HIS A 134 18.51 -20.54 -10.05
CA HIS A 134 18.86 -20.87 -11.43
C HIS A 134 17.75 -21.57 -12.23
N GLU A 135 16.64 -21.97 -11.59
CA GLU A 135 15.56 -22.76 -12.23
C GLU A 135 14.18 -22.12 -12.03
N THR A 136 13.41 -22.03 -13.11
CA THR A 136 12.05 -21.45 -13.11
C THR A 136 11.10 -22.11 -12.12
N LYS A 137 11.16 -23.44 -11.95
CA LYS A 137 10.29 -24.16 -11.00
C LYS A 137 10.57 -23.77 -9.54
N LYS A 138 11.85 -23.60 -9.19
CA LYS A 138 12.25 -23.18 -7.83
C LYS A 138 11.83 -21.73 -7.58
N LEU A 139 12.03 -20.88 -8.59
CA LEU A 139 11.60 -19.48 -8.56
C LEU A 139 10.10 -19.36 -8.34
N PHE A 140 9.31 -20.13 -9.10
CA PHE A 140 7.87 -20.19 -8.96
C PHE A 140 7.43 -20.66 -7.56
N ASP A 141 7.94 -21.80 -7.09
CA ASP A 141 7.52 -22.38 -5.81
C ASP A 141 7.86 -21.45 -4.64
N ILE A 142 9.04 -20.81 -4.67
CA ILE A 142 9.46 -19.84 -3.65
C ILE A 142 8.59 -18.58 -3.73
N GLY A 143 8.40 -18.01 -4.92
CA GLY A 143 7.62 -16.79 -5.11
C GLY A 143 6.12 -16.97 -4.77
N ALA A 144 5.54 -18.14 -5.01
CA ALA A 144 4.13 -18.40 -4.71
C ALA A 144 3.87 -18.66 -3.21
N ALA A 145 4.79 -19.32 -2.50
CA ALA A 145 4.54 -19.83 -1.16
C ALA A 145 4.27 -18.74 -0.12
N GLY A 146 5.00 -17.62 -0.17
CA GLY A 146 4.82 -16.52 0.79
C GLY A 146 3.47 -15.83 0.67
N PRO A 147 3.12 -15.26 -0.50
CA PRO A 147 1.82 -14.62 -0.71
C PRO A 147 0.64 -15.54 -0.44
N ILE A 148 0.72 -16.83 -0.77
CA ILE A 148 -0.37 -17.78 -0.47
C ILE A 148 -0.51 -17.97 1.05
N ALA A 149 0.59 -18.13 1.78
CA ALA A 149 0.55 -18.28 3.23
C ALA A 149 0.03 -17.01 3.92
N GLY A 150 0.52 -15.83 3.51
CA GLY A 150 0.04 -14.55 4.02
C GLY A 150 -1.45 -14.32 3.70
N PHE A 151 -1.87 -14.60 2.47
CA PHE A 151 -3.26 -14.46 2.03
C PHE A 151 -4.23 -15.30 2.86
N ILE A 152 -3.87 -16.56 3.16
CA ILE A 152 -4.68 -17.42 4.03
C ILE A 152 -4.84 -16.79 5.42
N VAL A 153 -3.76 -16.29 6.01
CA VAL A 153 -3.83 -15.61 7.32
C VAL A 153 -4.70 -14.35 7.24
N SER A 154 -4.54 -13.54 6.20
CA SER A 154 -5.35 -12.33 6.00
C SER A 154 -6.85 -12.62 5.91
N ILE A 155 -7.25 -13.66 5.15
CA ILE A 155 -8.65 -14.10 5.11
C ILE A 155 -9.14 -14.52 6.49
N LEU A 156 -8.36 -15.33 7.22
CA LEU A 156 -8.76 -15.78 8.56
C LEU A 156 -8.96 -14.60 9.51
N LEU A 157 -8.07 -13.59 9.47
CA LEU A 157 -8.19 -12.39 10.28
C LEU A 157 -9.43 -11.57 9.92
N LEU A 158 -9.75 -11.42 8.63
CA LEU A 158 -10.97 -10.74 8.19
C LEU A 158 -12.22 -11.47 8.63
N LEU A 159 -12.29 -12.78 8.43
CA LEU A 159 -13.44 -13.60 8.84
C LEU A 159 -13.66 -13.54 10.35
N ILE A 160 -12.58 -13.64 11.14
CA ILE A 160 -12.66 -13.48 12.59
C ILE A 160 -13.13 -12.06 12.92
N GLY A 161 -12.51 -11.02 12.33
CA GLY A 161 -12.84 -9.63 12.58
C GLY A 161 -14.32 -9.29 12.31
N PHE A 162 -14.86 -9.73 11.17
CA PHE A 162 -16.27 -9.56 10.84
C PHE A 162 -17.20 -10.37 11.75
N SER A 163 -16.79 -11.57 12.18
CA SER A 163 -17.59 -12.41 13.08
C SER A 163 -17.61 -11.93 14.54
N THR A 164 -16.64 -11.09 14.94
CA THR A 164 -16.48 -10.59 16.31
C THR A 164 -16.72 -9.08 16.39
N LEU A 165 -17.55 -8.53 15.51
CA LEU A 165 -17.88 -7.10 15.54
C LEU A 165 -18.66 -6.77 16.82
N PRO A 166 -18.22 -5.77 17.60
CA PRO A 166 -19.05 -5.19 18.66
C PRO A 166 -20.21 -4.38 18.08
N GLU A 167 -21.16 -4.03 18.95
CA GLU A 167 -22.26 -3.11 18.60
C GLU A 167 -21.71 -1.73 18.17
N PRO A 168 -22.42 -0.98 17.29
CA PRO A 168 -21.95 0.30 16.74
C PRO A 168 -21.57 1.34 17.80
N GLU A 169 -22.21 1.28 18.97
CA GLU A 169 -21.92 2.13 20.14
C GLU A 169 -20.47 2.06 20.62
N PHE A 170 -19.76 0.99 20.27
CA PHE A 170 -18.32 0.86 20.49
C PHE A 170 -17.52 2.04 19.92
N LEU A 171 -17.95 2.60 18.80
CA LEU A 171 -17.25 3.71 18.13
C LEU A 171 -17.23 4.99 18.96
N ASN A 172 -18.21 5.18 19.86
CA ASN A 172 -18.26 6.35 20.75
C ASN A 172 -17.06 6.44 21.71
N LYS A 173 -16.26 5.38 21.85
CA LYS A 173 -15.00 5.41 22.59
C LYS A 173 -13.88 6.20 21.89
N PHE A 174 -13.99 6.41 20.58
CA PHE A 174 -12.92 7.00 19.75
C PHE A 174 -13.18 8.45 19.33
N GLY A 175 -14.32 9.00 19.73
CA GLY A 175 -14.75 10.33 19.36
C GLY A 175 -16.28 10.42 19.35
N ASP A 176 -16.79 11.57 18.95
CA ASP A 176 -18.23 11.77 18.79
C ASP A 176 -18.73 11.05 17.53
N HIS A 177 -19.33 9.87 17.72
CA HIS A 177 -19.95 9.07 16.67
C HIS A 177 -21.47 8.94 16.86
N ASN A 178 -22.08 9.79 17.71
CA ASN A 178 -23.50 9.65 18.06
C ASN A 178 -24.41 9.69 16.84
N TYR A 179 -24.15 10.63 15.91
CA TYR A 179 -24.88 10.70 14.63
C TYR A 179 -24.76 9.42 13.82
N MET A 180 -23.56 8.85 13.74
CA MET A 180 -23.30 7.62 12.97
C MET A 180 -24.06 6.43 13.57
N VAL A 181 -24.04 6.31 14.90
CA VAL A 181 -24.74 5.26 15.64
C VAL A 181 -26.26 5.43 15.50
N GLU A 182 -26.78 6.65 15.61
CA GLU A 182 -28.20 6.96 15.41
C GLU A 182 -28.65 6.63 13.99
N HIS A 183 -27.90 7.08 12.97
CA HIS A 183 -28.17 6.77 11.57
C HIS A 183 -28.20 5.26 11.31
N PHE A 184 -27.26 4.51 11.91
CA PHE A 184 -27.23 3.06 11.79
C PHE A 184 -28.49 2.40 12.38
N TYR A 185 -28.95 2.84 13.55
CA TYR A 185 -30.17 2.30 14.14
C TYR A 185 -31.45 2.70 13.38
N GLU A 186 -31.46 3.86 12.72
CA GLU A 186 -32.59 4.32 11.92
C GLU A 186 -32.67 3.63 10.55
N HIS A 187 -31.54 3.47 9.87
CA HIS A 187 -31.48 3.04 8.47
C HIS A 187 -30.96 1.61 8.28
N GLY A 188 -30.38 1.01 9.33
CA GLY A 188 -29.74 -0.31 9.27
C GLY A 188 -28.37 -0.31 8.57
N GLU A 189 -27.85 0.85 8.21
CA GLU A 189 -26.60 1.02 7.46
C GLU A 189 -25.83 2.26 7.96
N TYR A 190 -24.50 2.21 7.85
CA TYR A 190 -23.64 3.35 8.16
C TYR A 190 -23.77 4.44 7.08
N PRO A 191 -23.59 5.73 7.42
CA PRO A 191 -23.62 6.82 6.45
C PRO A 191 -22.50 6.65 5.40
N GLU A 192 -22.68 7.21 4.19
CA GLU A 192 -21.70 7.11 3.09
C GLU A 192 -20.46 8.00 3.26
N ASP A 193 -20.55 9.05 4.05
CA ASP A 193 -19.43 9.95 4.34
C ASP A 193 -19.37 10.23 5.86
N PRO A 194 -18.16 10.37 6.43
CA PRO A 194 -17.99 10.72 7.82
C PRO A 194 -18.43 12.17 8.07
N GLN A 195 -19.24 12.38 9.11
CA GLN A 195 -19.66 13.70 9.55
C GLN A 195 -18.63 14.28 10.53
N VAL A 196 -17.55 14.81 9.99
CA VAL A 196 -16.43 15.39 10.76
C VAL A 196 -16.52 16.91 10.82
N GLY A 197 -16.13 17.48 11.96
CA GLY A 197 -16.05 18.94 12.12
C GLY A 197 -15.04 19.59 11.18
N GLU A 198 -15.19 20.90 10.94
CA GLU A 198 -14.34 21.68 10.02
C GLU A 198 -12.84 21.42 10.26
N ASN A 199 -12.08 21.27 9.16
CA ASN A 199 -10.62 21.06 9.15
C ASN A 199 -10.10 19.77 9.80
N GLN A 200 -10.94 18.75 10.00
CA GLN A 200 -10.45 17.43 10.41
C GLN A 200 -10.01 16.60 9.21
N MET A 201 -8.77 16.11 9.25
CA MET A 201 -8.25 15.14 8.29
C MET A 201 -8.68 13.74 8.73
N VAL A 202 -9.43 13.04 7.88
CA VAL A 202 -9.81 11.64 8.13
C VAL A 202 -9.00 10.73 7.22
N LEU A 203 -8.50 9.63 7.79
CA LEU A 203 -7.80 8.58 7.06
C LEU A 203 -8.83 7.60 6.45
N PHE A 204 -8.80 7.48 5.13
CA PHE A 204 -9.61 6.53 4.39
C PHE A 204 -8.78 5.32 3.99
N PHE A 205 -9.35 4.14 4.22
CA PHE A 205 -8.81 2.89 3.70
C PHE A 205 -9.54 2.52 2.41
N GLY A 206 -8.80 2.10 1.40
CA GLY A 206 -9.35 1.70 0.11
C GLY A 206 -9.99 0.33 0.17
N GLY A 207 -11.20 0.21 -0.38
CA GLY A 207 -11.84 -1.09 -0.56
C GLY A 207 -11.08 -1.95 -1.55
N THR A 208 -11.08 -3.25 -1.33
CA THR A 208 -10.60 -4.25 -2.29
C THR A 208 -11.79 -5.10 -2.73
N PRO A 209 -11.79 -5.68 -3.94
CA PRO A 209 -12.88 -6.57 -4.35
C PRO A 209 -13.16 -7.69 -3.33
N LEU A 210 -12.10 -8.27 -2.75
CA LEU A 210 -12.27 -9.31 -1.73
C LEU A 210 -12.81 -8.78 -0.42
N TYR A 211 -12.30 -7.65 0.07
CA TYR A 211 -12.81 -7.05 1.31
C TYR A 211 -14.29 -6.71 1.17
N ASN A 212 -14.68 -6.05 0.08
CA ASN A 212 -16.07 -5.64 -0.16
C ASN A 212 -16.98 -6.86 -0.31
N PHE A 213 -16.51 -7.91 -1.00
CA PHE A 213 -17.24 -9.17 -1.09
C PHE A 213 -17.44 -9.80 0.29
N LEU A 214 -16.41 -9.88 1.13
CA LEU A 214 -16.53 -10.43 2.47
C LEU A 214 -17.43 -9.56 3.36
N ALA A 215 -17.28 -8.24 3.32
CA ALA A 215 -18.09 -7.29 4.07
C ALA A 215 -19.59 -7.40 3.72
N SER A 216 -19.94 -7.70 2.46
CA SER A 216 -21.34 -7.84 2.02
C SER A 216 -22.13 -8.95 2.72
N PHE A 217 -21.46 -9.88 3.42
CA PHE A 217 -22.11 -10.91 4.22
C PHE A 217 -22.45 -10.47 5.66
N PHE A 218 -22.00 -9.28 6.07
CA PHE A 218 -22.15 -8.77 7.44
C PHE A 218 -22.82 -7.40 7.40
N ALA A 219 -24.06 -7.30 7.88
CA ALA A 219 -24.80 -6.04 7.92
C ALA A 219 -24.09 -4.97 8.77
N ASP A 220 -23.44 -5.39 9.85
CA ASP A 220 -22.75 -4.50 10.79
C ASP A 220 -21.32 -4.14 10.35
N ALA A 221 -20.91 -4.49 9.12
CA ALA A 221 -19.56 -4.23 8.64
C ALA A 221 -19.25 -2.72 8.69
N PRO A 222 -18.22 -2.29 9.44
CA PRO A 222 -17.92 -0.88 9.58
C PRO A 222 -17.43 -0.30 8.26
N PRO A 223 -17.71 1.00 8.00
CA PRO A 223 -17.20 1.66 6.82
C PRO A 223 -15.67 1.73 6.86
N LEU A 224 -15.04 1.82 5.70
CA LEU A 224 -13.59 1.71 5.57
C LEU A 224 -12.82 2.84 6.27
N TRP A 225 -13.41 4.00 6.54
CA TRP A 225 -12.78 5.05 7.34
C TRP A 225 -12.79 4.77 8.85
N GLU A 226 -13.56 3.77 9.32
CA GLU A 226 -13.63 3.37 10.74
C GLU A 226 -12.88 2.07 11.07
N ILE A 227 -12.35 1.35 10.07
CA ILE A 227 -11.75 0.02 10.29
C ILE A 227 -10.52 0.06 11.22
N GLN A 228 -9.90 1.23 11.38
CA GLN A 228 -8.77 1.42 12.29
C GLN A 228 -9.09 1.03 13.74
N HIS A 229 -10.36 1.15 14.14
CA HIS A 229 -10.84 0.78 15.47
C HIS A 229 -11.04 -0.74 15.65
N TYR A 230 -10.82 -1.55 14.61
CA TYR A 230 -11.03 -2.99 14.63
C TYR A 230 -9.73 -3.71 14.29
N PRO A 231 -8.86 -4.03 15.28
CA PRO A 231 -7.53 -4.58 15.03
C PRO A 231 -7.46 -5.79 14.10
N PHE A 232 -8.46 -6.69 14.15
CA PHE A 232 -8.57 -7.85 13.26
C PHE A 232 -8.87 -7.45 11.81
N LEU A 233 -9.85 -6.57 11.60
CA LEU A 233 -10.17 -6.05 10.27
C LEU A 233 -9.01 -5.26 9.69
N LEU A 234 -8.41 -4.37 10.48
CA LEU A 234 -7.27 -3.57 10.06
C LEU A 234 -6.06 -4.44 9.69
N ALA A 235 -5.71 -5.43 10.52
CA ALA A 235 -4.61 -6.34 10.22
C ALA A 235 -4.90 -7.22 9.00
N GLY A 236 -6.15 -7.68 8.87
CA GLY A 236 -6.63 -8.40 7.69
C GLY A 236 -6.51 -7.56 6.42
N TRP A 237 -6.96 -6.30 6.46
CA TRP A 237 -6.86 -5.34 5.37
C TRP A 237 -5.41 -5.06 4.96
N PHE A 238 -4.51 -4.80 5.93
CA PHE A 238 -3.08 -4.66 5.65
C PHE A 238 -2.50 -5.95 5.04
N GLY A 239 -2.98 -7.11 5.48
CA GLY A 239 -2.63 -8.40 4.88
C GLY A 239 -3.01 -8.49 3.40
N LEU A 240 -4.23 -8.06 3.02
CA LEU A 240 -4.64 -7.97 1.61
C LEU A 240 -3.74 -6.98 0.84
N PHE A 241 -3.51 -5.80 1.42
CA PHE A 241 -2.68 -4.76 0.83
C PHE A 241 -1.25 -5.26 0.55
N PHE A 242 -0.56 -5.83 1.53
CA PHE A 242 0.80 -6.37 1.34
C PHE A 242 0.82 -7.58 0.38
N THR A 243 -0.22 -8.41 0.40
CA THR A 243 -0.36 -9.51 -0.57
C THR A 243 -0.46 -8.97 -1.99
N ALA A 244 -1.28 -7.94 -2.22
CA ALA A 244 -1.42 -7.31 -3.53
C ALA A 244 -0.11 -6.68 -4.01
N LEU A 245 0.59 -5.96 -3.13
CA LEU A 245 1.88 -5.35 -3.47
C LEU A 245 2.93 -6.40 -3.86
N ASN A 246 3.04 -7.47 -3.09
CA ASN A 246 3.98 -8.55 -3.40
C ASN A 246 3.60 -9.31 -4.68
N LEU A 247 2.30 -9.45 -4.98
CA LEU A 247 1.82 -10.11 -6.19
C LEU A 247 1.73 -9.20 -7.43
N MET A 248 2.22 -7.96 -7.37
CA MET A 248 2.33 -7.13 -8.57
C MET A 248 3.18 -7.83 -9.64
N PRO A 249 2.74 -7.83 -10.92
CA PRO A 249 3.41 -8.55 -12.01
C PRO A 249 4.62 -7.76 -12.55
N VAL A 250 5.53 -7.37 -11.66
CA VAL A 250 6.66 -6.49 -11.97
C VAL A 250 7.93 -6.95 -11.29
N GLY A 251 9.03 -6.85 -12.03
CA GLY A 251 10.36 -6.93 -11.44
C GLY A 251 10.63 -8.23 -10.70
N GLN A 252 11.28 -8.11 -9.54
CA GLN A 252 11.61 -9.23 -8.65
C GLN A 252 10.64 -9.38 -7.48
N LEU A 253 9.44 -8.80 -7.57
CA LEU A 253 8.38 -9.09 -6.62
C LEU A 253 7.88 -10.52 -6.84
N ASP A 254 7.18 -11.07 -5.85
CA ASP A 254 6.66 -12.43 -5.89
C ASP A 254 5.75 -12.67 -7.11
N GLY A 255 4.87 -11.72 -7.41
CA GLY A 255 4.02 -11.73 -8.60
C GLY A 255 4.81 -11.73 -9.90
N GLY A 256 5.94 -11.01 -9.94
CA GLY A 256 6.89 -11.03 -11.04
C GLY A 256 7.53 -12.41 -11.21
N HIS A 257 7.98 -13.05 -10.13
CA HIS A 257 8.51 -14.42 -10.16
C HIS A 257 7.50 -15.44 -10.66
N ILE A 258 6.26 -15.36 -10.18
CA ILE A 258 5.15 -16.24 -10.56
C ILE A 258 4.81 -16.05 -12.03
N LEU A 259 4.55 -14.81 -12.45
CA LEU A 259 4.13 -14.52 -13.81
C LEU A 259 5.23 -14.81 -14.83
N TYR A 260 6.47 -14.40 -14.55
CA TYR A 260 7.65 -14.77 -15.35
C TYR A 260 7.72 -16.28 -15.58
N SER A 261 7.48 -17.06 -14.53
CA SER A 261 7.52 -18.52 -14.61
C SER A 261 6.37 -19.14 -15.41
N LEU A 262 5.23 -18.43 -15.53
CA LEU A 262 4.06 -18.87 -16.32
C LEU A 262 4.23 -18.58 -17.81
N ILE A 263 4.67 -17.37 -18.17
CA ILE A 263 4.59 -16.85 -19.54
C ILE A 263 5.97 -16.64 -20.20
N GLY A 264 7.06 -16.80 -19.46
CA GLY A 264 8.43 -16.64 -19.93
C GLY A 264 8.90 -15.18 -19.95
N TYR A 265 10.19 -15.00 -20.21
CA TYR A 265 10.88 -13.71 -20.13
C TYR A 265 10.28 -12.61 -21.01
N GLU A 266 10.15 -12.87 -22.31
CA GLU A 266 9.74 -11.85 -23.28
C GLU A 266 8.33 -11.34 -23.03
N LYS A 267 7.38 -12.24 -22.74
CA LYS A 267 6.00 -11.85 -22.43
C LYS A 267 5.91 -11.12 -21.10
N HIS A 268 6.65 -11.58 -20.09
CA HIS A 268 6.70 -10.89 -18.80
C HIS A 268 7.29 -9.48 -18.92
N LYS A 269 8.33 -9.28 -19.74
CA LYS A 269 8.90 -7.95 -20.01
C LYS A 269 7.83 -6.97 -20.51
N ILE A 270 6.98 -7.41 -21.44
CA ILE A 270 5.88 -6.59 -21.98
C ILE A 270 4.85 -6.31 -20.89
N VAL A 271 4.38 -7.34 -20.17
CA VAL A 271 3.36 -7.19 -19.12
C VAL A 271 3.83 -6.25 -18.02
N ALA A 272 5.07 -6.41 -17.54
CA ALA A 272 5.62 -5.57 -16.48
C ALA A 272 5.72 -4.09 -16.89
N ARG A 273 6.10 -3.81 -18.15
CA ARG A 273 6.16 -2.44 -18.67
C ARG A 273 4.77 -1.81 -18.77
N VAL A 274 3.80 -2.54 -19.32
CA VAL A 274 2.41 -2.08 -19.43
C VAL A 274 1.82 -1.83 -18.04
N PHE A 275 2.02 -2.76 -17.11
CA PHE A 275 1.56 -2.62 -15.74
C PHE A 275 2.21 -1.41 -15.06
N PHE A 276 3.52 -1.22 -15.21
CA PHE A 276 4.23 -0.07 -14.65
C PHE A 276 3.70 1.25 -15.24
N THR A 277 3.37 1.31 -16.52
CA THR A 277 2.68 2.48 -17.12
C THR A 277 1.30 2.72 -16.48
N GLY A 278 0.56 1.67 -16.09
CA GLY A 278 -0.66 1.81 -15.29
C GLY A 278 -0.39 2.47 -13.92
N ILE A 279 0.67 2.04 -13.23
CA ILE A 279 1.07 2.64 -11.95
C ILE A 279 1.47 4.11 -12.13
N THR A 280 2.12 4.49 -13.24
CA THR A 280 2.46 5.91 -13.47
C THR A 280 1.24 6.79 -13.75
N ILE A 281 0.13 6.22 -14.24
CA ILE A 281 -1.15 6.93 -14.35
C ILE A 281 -1.68 7.23 -12.96
N LEU A 282 -1.75 6.23 -12.08
CA LEU A 282 -2.20 6.42 -10.70
C LEU A 282 -1.31 7.44 -9.96
N ALA A 283 0.00 7.39 -10.16
CA ALA A 283 0.92 8.38 -9.63
C ALA A 283 0.70 9.79 -10.19
N GLY A 284 0.27 9.93 -11.45
CA GLY A 284 -0.07 11.22 -12.03
C GLY A 284 -1.35 11.82 -11.45
N ILE A 285 -2.35 10.99 -11.15
CA ILE A 285 -3.59 11.39 -10.48
C ILE A 285 -3.27 11.96 -9.08
N GLU A 286 -2.32 11.38 -8.36
CA GLU A 286 -1.87 11.87 -7.04
C GLU A 286 -0.93 13.08 -7.13
N ALA A 287 0.11 13.00 -7.96
CA ALA A 287 1.19 13.98 -7.97
C ALA A 287 0.77 15.34 -8.52
N VAL A 288 -0.04 15.37 -9.60
CA VAL A 288 -0.36 16.62 -10.28
C VAL A 288 -1.14 17.58 -9.38
N PRO A 289 -2.23 17.16 -8.69
CA PRO A 289 -2.93 18.04 -7.78
C PRO A 289 -2.08 18.53 -6.61
N LEU A 290 -1.21 17.67 -6.07
CA LEU A 290 -0.30 18.06 -4.98
C LEU A 290 0.71 19.11 -5.43
N ILE A 291 1.31 18.94 -6.61
CA ILE A 291 2.20 19.94 -7.20
C ILE A 291 1.42 21.22 -7.51
N HIS A 292 0.20 21.10 -8.04
CA HIS A 292 -0.67 22.22 -8.36
C HIS A 292 -0.95 23.08 -7.12
N GLN A 293 -1.35 22.48 -5.99
CA GLN A 293 -1.60 23.19 -4.73
C GLN A 293 -0.37 24.00 -4.26
N GLN A 294 0.83 23.44 -4.38
CA GLN A 294 2.07 24.13 -4.01
C GLN A 294 2.40 25.27 -4.98
N VAL A 295 2.14 25.11 -6.27
CA VAL A 295 2.46 26.12 -7.28
C VAL A 295 1.49 27.31 -7.22
N ILE A 296 0.18 27.08 -7.10
CA ILE A 296 -0.80 28.17 -7.02
C ILE A 296 -0.68 28.96 -5.72
N SER A 297 -0.20 28.33 -4.63
CA SER A 297 0.09 29.06 -3.39
C SER A 297 1.16 30.13 -3.55
N PHE A 298 1.98 30.04 -4.60
CA PHE A 298 2.96 31.07 -4.96
C PHE A 298 2.34 32.12 -5.89
N ASP A 299 1.70 31.69 -6.99
CA ASP A 299 0.93 32.55 -7.89
C ASP A 299 -0.07 31.72 -8.71
N ASN A 300 -1.33 32.16 -8.73
CA ASN A 300 -2.46 31.49 -9.36
C ASN A 300 -2.30 31.28 -10.87
N ASN A 301 -1.45 32.05 -11.56
CA ASN A 301 -1.27 31.94 -13.01
C ASN A 301 -0.44 30.73 -13.43
N PHE A 302 0.26 30.07 -12.50
CA PHE A 302 1.19 28.98 -12.82
C PHE A 302 0.57 27.58 -12.73
N GLY A 303 -0.76 27.42 -12.68
CA GLY A 303 -1.41 26.11 -12.56
C GLY A 303 -0.90 25.07 -13.59
N LEU A 304 -0.69 25.47 -14.85
CA LEU A 304 -0.15 24.60 -15.91
C LEU A 304 1.30 24.14 -15.68
N LEU A 305 2.08 24.85 -14.86
CA LEU A 305 3.45 24.48 -14.53
C LEU A 305 3.50 23.13 -13.77
N SER A 306 2.45 22.78 -13.03
CA SER A 306 2.33 21.49 -12.34
C SER A 306 2.46 20.30 -13.30
N TRP A 307 1.78 20.36 -14.45
CA TRP A 307 1.86 19.35 -15.50
C TRP A 307 3.24 19.26 -16.13
N LEU A 308 3.92 20.40 -16.33
CA LEU A 308 5.28 20.43 -16.87
C LEU A 308 6.29 19.83 -15.89
N ILE A 309 6.19 20.17 -14.60
CA ILE A 309 7.03 19.60 -13.54
C ILE A 309 6.84 18.09 -13.48
N TRP A 310 5.58 17.61 -13.43
CA TRP A 310 5.30 16.19 -13.40
C TRP A 310 5.79 15.45 -14.66
N THR A 311 5.58 16.04 -15.84
CA THR A 311 6.07 15.46 -17.11
C THR A 311 7.58 15.30 -17.11
N ALA A 312 8.33 16.28 -16.61
CA ALA A 312 9.79 16.21 -16.52
C ALA A 312 10.25 15.11 -15.55
N ILE A 313 9.64 15.03 -14.36
CA ILE A 313 9.92 13.98 -13.37
C ILE A 313 9.61 12.60 -13.95
N LEU A 314 8.41 12.44 -14.53
CA LEU A 314 7.96 11.18 -15.10
C LEU A 314 8.83 10.73 -16.26
N PHE A 315 9.29 11.65 -17.12
CA PHE A 315 10.23 11.32 -18.19
C PHE A 315 11.53 10.71 -17.64
N LEU A 316 12.12 11.28 -16.59
CA LEU A 316 13.34 10.75 -15.96
C LEU A 316 13.11 9.36 -15.36
N ILE A 317 11.96 9.16 -14.70
CA ILE A 317 11.55 7.87 -14.13
C ILE A 317 11.39 6.82 -15.23
N LEU A 318 10.68 7.13 -16.32
CA LEU A 318 10.45 6.19 -17.42
C LEU A 318 11.75 5.85 -18.17
N GLN A 319 12.66 6.81 -18.37
CA GLN A 319 13.99 6.55 -18.95
C GLN A 319 14.77 5.53 -18.10
N LYS A 320 14.68 5.65 -16.77
CA LYS A 320 15.29 4.69 -15.84
C LYS A 320 14.59 3.33 -15.90
N ALA A 321 13.26 3.32 -15.80
CA ALA A 321 12.43 2.13 -15.70
C ALA A 321 12.54 1.24 -16.95
N PHE A 322 12.55 1.83 -18.14
CA PHE A 322 12.58 1.12 -19.42
C PHE A 322 13.98 1.06 -20.04
N LYS A 323 15.03 1.21 -19.24
CA LYS A 323 16.44 1.08 -19.67
C LYS A 323 16.77 1.92 -20.91
N ARG A 324 16.19 3.12 -21.01
CA ARG A 324 16.33 4.06 -22.15
C ARG A 324 15.86 3.53 -23.51
N GLU A 325 14.99 2.52 -23.54
CA GLU A 325 14.32 2.11 -24.77
C GLU A 325 13.30 3.18 -25.20
N GLN A 326 13.68 4.03 -26.16
CA GLN A 326 12.95 5.25 -26.50
C GLN A 326 11.52 5.00 -26.97
N LEU A 327 11.24 3.89 -27.67
CA LEU A 327 9.88 3.55 -28.12
C LEU A 327 8.91 3.39 -26.94
N TRP A 328 9.35 2.74 -25.86
CA TRP A 328 8.52 2.54 -24.67
C TRP A 328 8.35 3.83 -23.88
N VAL A 329 9.40 4.64 -23.77
CA VAL A 329 9.30 5.94 -23.09
C VAL A 329 8.39 6.89 -23.85
N ALA A 330 8.55 6.97 -25.18
CA ALA A 330 7.78 7.86 -26.05
C ALA A 330 6.29 7.50 -26.14
N THR A 331 5.93 6.25 -25.85
CA THR A 331 4.53 5.80 -25.80
C THR A 331 3.94 5.92 -24.40
N ALA A 332 4.65 5.46 -23.37
CA ALA A 332 4.16 5.47 -22.00
C ALA A 332 4.01 6.89 -21.41
N LEU A 333 4.93 7.80 -21.71
CA LEU A 333 4.88 9.16 -21.17
C LEU A 333 3.58 9.90 -21.57
N PRO A 334 3.28 10.12 -22.87
CA PRO A 334 2.06 10.83 -23.25
C PRO A 334 0.81 10.06 -22.81
N PHE A 335 0.82 8.72 -22.89
CA PHE A 335 -0.31 7.92 -22.42
C PHE A 335 -0.59 8.11 -20.93
N SER A 336 0.46 8.16 -20.10
CA SER A 336 0.34 8.39 -18.67
C SER A 336 -0.19 9.77 -18.34
N ILE A 337 0.33 10.82 -19.01
CA ILE A 337 -0.08 12.21 -18.80
C ILE A 337 -1.54 12.42 -19.23
N ILE A 338 -1.90 11.97 -20.44
CA ILE A 338 -3.25 12.12 -20.98
C ILE A 338 -4.26 11.38 -20.10
N SER A 339 -3.99 10.12 -19.73
CA SER A 339 -4.92 9.34 -18.92
C SER A 339 -5.11 9.92 -17.52
N SER A 340 -4.04 10.43 -16.90
CA SER A 340 -4.14 11.12 -15.60
C SER A 340 -4.97 12.39 -15.72
N GLY A 341 -4.77 13.19 -16.78
CA GLY A 341 -5.54 14.41 -17.02
C GLY A 341 -7.01 14.15 -17.31
N VAL A 342 -7.31 13.13 -18.11
CA VAL A 342 -8.69 12.70 -18.37
C VAL A 342 -9.36 12.23 -17.09
N TYR A 343 -8.67 11.46 -16.25
CA TYR A 343 -9.21 11.03 -14.96
C TYR A 343 -9.53 12.23 -14.06
N LEU A 344 -8.58 13.14 -13.87
CA LEU A 344 -8.77 14.32 -13.01
C LEU A 344 -9.90 15.21 -13.53
N TYR A 345 -10.00 15.38 -14.86
CA TYR A 345 -11.05 16.20 -15.46
C TYR A 345 -12.45 15.56 -15.35
N LEU A 346 -12.57 14.25 -15.58
CA LEU A 346 -13.88 13.57 -15.63
C LEU A 346 -14.40 13.11 -14.26
N ILE A 347 -13.50 12.70 -13.35
CA ILE A 347 -13.88 12.04 -12.09
C ILE A 347 -13.71 12.99 -10.91
N THR A 348 -12.59 13.71 -10.84
CA THR A 348 -12.35 14.64 -9.71
C THR A 348 -13.12 15.94 -9.89
N GLY A 349 -13.16 16.51 -11.11
CA GLY A 349 -13.85 17.76 -11.38
C GLY A 349 -13.29 18.91 -10.53
N ASP A 350 -14.18 19.68 -9.89
CA ASP A 350 -13.83 20.78 -8.98
C ASP A 350 -13.60 20.32 -7.52
N ASN A 351 -13.80 19.04 -7.22
CA ASN A 351 -13.61 18.53 -5.86
C ASN A 351 -12.13 18.53 -5.48
N THR A 352 -11.84 18.77 -4.20
CA THR A 352 -10.48 18.62 -3.67
C THR A 352 -10.07 17.15 -3.77
N PRO A 353 -9.00 16.82 -4.52
CA PRO A 353 -8.57 15.44 -4.64
C PRO A 353 -8.06 14.92 -3.30
N ASP A 354 -8.41 13.67 -3.03
CA ASP A 354 -7.83 12.83 -1.99
C ASP A 354 -6.31 12.99 -1.96
N SER A 355 -5.78 13.31 -0.80
CA SER A 355 -4.34 13.47 -0.61
C SER A 355 -3.73 12.10 -0.35
N SER A 356 -3.18 11.47 -1.39
CA SER A 356 -2.34 10.28 -1.30
C SER A 356 -1.04 10.46 -2.10
N LEU A 357 0.01 9.77 -1.66
CA LEU A 357 1.31 9.73 -2.32
C LEU A 357 1.78 8.29 -2.56
N ILE A 358 0.88 7.32 -2.38
CA ILE A 358 1.26 5.91 -2.35
C ILE A 358 1.72 5.44 -3.73
N TRP A 359 1.05 5.84 -4.80
CA TRP A 359 1.44 5.46 -6.15
C TRP A 359 2.64 6.24 -6.67
N VAL A 360 2.82 7.49 -6.22
CA VAL A 360 4.07 8.23 -6.44
C VAL A 360 5.24 7.49 -5.80
N PHE A 361 5.11 7.09 -4.53
CA PHE A 361 6.10 6.29 -3.83
C PHE A 361 6.40 4.98 -4.57
N TRP A 362 5.36 4.21 -4.92
CA TRP A 362 5.55 2.93 -5.62
C TRP A 362 6.14 3.08 -7.02
N THR A 363 5.82 4.15 -7.74
CA THR A 363 6.43 4.48 -9.04
C THR A 363 7.95 4.64 -8.90
N VAL A 364 8.40 5.43 -7.91
CA VAL A 364 9.82 5.64 -7.66
C VAL A 364 10.47 4.36 -7.12
N PHE A 365 9.84 3.71 -6.15
CA PHE A 365 10.35 2.48 -5.54
C PHE A 365 10.54 1.37 -6.58
N ILE A 366 9.57 1.16 -7.46
CA ILE A 366 9.66 0.16 -8.52
C ILE A 366 10.73 0.54 -9.56
N ALA A 367 10.79 1.80 -10.00
CA ALA A 367 11.75 2.21 -11.03
C ALA A 367 13.21 2.07 -10.56
N PHE A 368 13.49 2.34 -9.28
CA PHE A 368 14.86 2.44 -8.75
C PHE A 368 15.31 1.23 -7.93
N ILE A 369 14.42 0.65 -7.12
CA ILE A 369 14.76 -0.43 -6.18
C ILE A 369 14.40 -1.79 -6.77
N VAL A 370 13.12 -2.02 -7.08
CA VAL A 370 12.63 -3.31 -7.59
C VAL A 370 13.10 -3.60 -9.01
N LYS A 371 13.14 -2.55 -9.84
CA LYS A 371 13.30 -2.56 -11.32
C LYS A 371 12.12 -3.22 -12.01
N VAL A 372 11.66 -2.64 -13.12
CA VAL A 372 10.45 -3.11 -13.81
C VAL A 372 10.60 -4.51 -14.41
N GLU A 373 11.77 -4.81 -14.97
CA GLU A 373 12.00 -6.08 -15.67
C GLU A 373 12.62 -7.12 -14.75
N HIS A 374 12.03 -8.31 -14.72
CA HIS A 374 12.62 -9.47 -14.04
C HIS A 374 13.92 -9.91 -14.76
N PRO A 375 15.01 -10.25 -14.06
CA PRO A 375 16.22 -10.77 -14.69
C PRO A 375 16.01 -12.19 -15.26
N PRO A 376 16.60 -12.55 -16.42
CA PRO A 376 16.41 -13.88 -16.98
C PRO A 376 17.01 -14.98 -16.07
N VAL A 377 16.35 -16.14 -16.02
CA VAL A 377 16.81 -17.33 -15.29
C VAL A 377 17.68 -18.20 -16.20
N LEU A 378 18.69 -18.88 -15.64
CA LEU A 378 19.64 -19.68 -16.43
C LEU A 378 19.01 -20.93 -17.05
N ILE A 379 18.10 -21.59 -16.33
CA ILE A 379 17.49 -22.85 -16.74
C ILE A 379 15.97 -22.67 -16.77
N GLU A 380 15.44 -22.40 -17.97
CA GLU A 380 14.01 -22.33 -18.21
C GLU A 380 13.41 -23.72 -18.38
N ARG A 381 12.47 -24.09 -17.50
CA ARG A 381 11.74 -25.36 -17.55
C ARG A 381 10.24 -25.10 -17.47
N PRO A 382 9.42 -25.78 -18.29
CA PRO A 382 7.97 -25.61 -18.23
C PRO A 382 7.42 -26.04 -16.87
N LEU A 383 6.47 -25.28 -16.36
CA LEU A 383 5.73 -25.60 -15.14
C LEU A 383 4.79 -26.79 -15.37
N THR A 384 4.59 -27.58 -14.31
CA THR A 384 3.58 -28.64 -14.30
C THR A 384 2.17 -28.05 -14.34
N PRO A 385 1.15 -28.78 -14.82
CA PRO A 385 -0.23 -28.27 -14.87
C PRO A 385 -0.73 -27.72 -13.54
N ALA A 386 -0.47 -28.43 -12.43
CA ALA A 386 -0.84 -27.98 -11.08
C ALA A 386 -0.20 -26.63 -10.71
N ARG A 387 1.09 -26.42 -11.02
CA ARG A 387 1.76 -25.15 -10.78
C ARG A 387 1.19 -24.03 -11.65
N LYS A 388 0.81 -24.33 -12.90
CA LYS A 388 0.14 -23.33 -13.75
C LYS A 388 -1.18 -22.86 -13.14
N VAL A 389 -1.97 -23.77 -12.60
CA VAL A 389 -3.23 -23.43 -11.89
C VAL A 389 -2.94 -22.55 -10.69
N ILE A 390 -1.98 -22.94 -9.84
CA ILE A 390 -1.58 -22.12 -8.68
C ILE A 390 -1.13 -20.73 -9.12
N GLY A 391 -0.34 -20.62 -10.19
CA GLY A 391 0.15 -19.34 -10.67
C GLY A 391 -0.96 -18.41 -11.17
N TRP A 392 -1.92 -18.94 -11.92
CA TRP A 392 -3.08 -18.14 -12.35
C TRP A 392 -4.00 -17.80 -11.17
N LEU A 393 -4.15 -18.68 -10.18
CA LEU A 393 -4.84 -18.38 -8.94
C LEU A 393 -4.15 -17.23 -8.19
N SER A 394 -2.81 -17.21 -8.11
CA SER A 394 -2.08 -16.10 -7.50
C SER A 394 -2.32 -14.78 -8.25
N MET A 395 -2.41 -14.80 -9.59
CA MET A 395 -2.77 -13.59 -10.34
C MET A 395 -4.22 -13.15 -10.10
N LEU A 396 -5.13 -14.10 -9.85
CA LEU A 396 -6.49 -13.78 -9.42
C LEU A 396 -6.50 -13.17 -8.01
N ILE A 397 -5.73 -13.73 -7.06
CA ILE A 397 -5.57 -13.19 -5.71
C ILE A 397 -5.08 -11.74 -5.79
N PHE A 398 -4.10 -11.44 -6.64
CA PHE A 398 -3.65 -10.06 -6.87
C PHE A 398 -4.81 -9.13 -7.25
N VAL A 399 -5.61 -9.50 -8.24
CA VAL A 399 -6.76 -8.70 -8.70
C VAL A 399 -7.80 -8.54 -7.59
N LEU A 400 -8.02 -9.57 -6.77
CA LEU A 400 -8.98 -9.54 -5.67
C LEU A 400 -8.51 -8.68 -4.48
N CYS A 401 -7.21 -8.54 -4.29
CA CYS A 401 -6.62 -7.83 -3.15
C CYS A 401 -6.17 -6.41 -3.46
N ILE A 402 -6.02 -6.03 -4.73
CA ILE A 402 -5.56 -4.68 -5.07
C ILE A 402 -6.66 -3.64 -4.82
N SER A 403 -6.28 -2.53 -4.20
CA SER A 403 -7.09 -1.31 -4.12
C SER A 403 -6.40 -0.22 -4.94
N LEU A 404 -7.15 0.53 -5.74
CA LEU A 404 -6.61 1.63 -6.57
C LEU A 404 -6.38 2.91 -5.77
N ASN A 405 -7.01 3.06 -4.62
CA ASN A 405 -6.77 4.16 -3.69
C ASN A 405 -6.69 3.58 -2.26
N PRO A 406 -5.59 2.87 -1.93
CA PRO A 406 -5.52 2.06 -0.72
C PRO A 406 -5.48 2.90 0.55
N LEU A 407 -4.87 4.08 0.53
CA LEU A 407 -4.81 4.99 1.68
C LEU A 407 -4.92 6.41 1.15
N SER A 408 -5.90 7.15 1.62
CA SER A 408 -6.05 8.58 1.32
C SER A 408 -6.41 9.39 2.54
N PHE A 409 -6.04 10.67 2.53
CA PHE A 409 -6.52 11.65 3.49
C PHE A 409 -7.52 12.58 2.79
N LYS A 410 -8.72 12.72 3.36
CA LYS A 410 -9.75 13.63 2.87
C LYS A 410 -9.99 14.72 3.91
N ASN A 411 -10.04 15.96 3.44
CA ASN A 411 -10.40 17.12 4.24
C ASN A 411 -11.86 17.47 3.96
N PHE A 412 -12.67 17.49 5.02
CA PHE A 412 -14.06 17.93 4.91
C PHE A 412 -14.11 19.44 5.15
N ILE A 413 -14.43 20.16 4.08
CA ILE A 413 -14.77 21.59 4.13
C ILE A 413 -16.28 21.63 3.97
N ASN A 414 -17.01 22.05 5.00
CA ASN A 414 -18.44 22.27 4.89
C ASN A 414 -18.68 23.53 4.04
N GLU A 415 -19.25 23.38 2.85
CA GLU A 415 -19.89 24.48 2.14
C GLU A 415 -21.30 24.70 2.73
N GLU A 416 -21.40 25.21 3.97
CA GLU A 416 -22.65 25.84 4.43
C GLU A 416 -22.37 27.07 5.31
N ASN A 417 -22.17 28.19 4.62
CA ASN A 417 -22.99 29.37 4.83
C ASN A 417 -22.80 30.28 3.60
N PRO A 418 -23.74 30.34 2.64
CA PRO A 418 -23.83 31.55 1.85
C PRO A 418 -24.20 32.64 2.87
N THR A 419 -23.21 33.47 3.22
CA THR A 419 -23.51 34.77 3.82
C THR A 419 -24.62 35.38 2.98
N PRO A 420 -25.72 35.87 3.58
CA PRO A 420 -26.70 36.58 2.80
C PRO A 420 -25.95 37.75 2.19
N THR A 421 -25.74 37.70 0.88
CA THR A 421 -25.36 38.85 0.10
C THR A 421 -26.46 39.86 0.39
N ILE A 422 -26.14 40.84 1.23
CA ILE A 422 -26.94 42.06 1.32
C ILE A 422 -26.77 42.68 -0.05
N ASP A 423 -27.76 42.42 -0.89
CA ASP A 423 -27.92 43.01 -2.19
C ASP A 423 -27.91 44.53 -1.99
N SER A 424 -26.81 45.17 -2.38
CA SER A 424 -26.58 46.62 -2.25
C SER A 424 -27.36 47.40 -3.31
N SER A 425 -28.56 46.94 -3.63
CA SER A 425 -29.41 47.41 -4.71
C SER A 425 -30.80 47.87 -4.22
N TYR A 426 -30.90 48.40 -3.00
CA TYR A 426 -32.05 49.20 -2.57
C TYR A 426 -31.62 50.44 -1.78
N SER A 427 -31.04 51.41 -2.51
CA SER A 427 -31.03 52.80 -2.10
C SER A 427 -31.43 53.69 -3.28
N MET A 428 -32.72 53.70 -3.62
CA MET A 428 -33.31 54.83 -4.34
C MET A 428 -34.82 54.88 -4.11
N GLY A 429 -35.28 55.82 -3.27
CA GLY A 429 -36.70 56.12 -3.19
C GLY A 429 -37.17 56.74 -1.88
N MET A 430 -36.98 58.06 -1.76
CA MET A 430 -37.79 58.99 -0.96
C MET A 430 -37.70 58.87 0.59
N LEU A 431 -37.23 59.93 1.25
CA LEU A 431 -38.10 60.92 1.91
C LEU A 431 -37.25 61.97 2.67
N THR A 432 -37.24 63.18 2.10
CA THR A 432 -37.31 64.51 2.74
C THR A 432 -36.74 64.73 4.15
N GLU A 433 -35.71 65.57 4.22
CA GLU A 433 -35.36 66.45 5.35
C GLU A 433 -36.55 67.39 5.74
N PRO A 434 -36.63 67.86 7.00
CA PRO A 434 -35.92 69.09 7.34
C PRO A 434 -35.27 69.14 8.74
N ALA A 435 -34.23 69.98 8.78
CA ALA A 435 -33.50 70.44 9.95
C ALA A 435 -34.36 71.04 11.07
N ASN A 436 -33.95 70.87 12.34
CA ASN A 436 -33.92 72.00 13.27
C ASN A 436 -32.99 71.78 14.49
N THR A 437 -32.50 72.94 14.92
CA THR A 437 -31.55 73.37 15.94
C THR A 437 -31.85 73.02 17.42
N GLY A 438 -30.81 73.06 18.26
CA GLY A 438 -30.90 73.67 19.60
C GLY A 438 -30.57 72.83 20.86
N LYS A 439 -29.32 72.97 21.33
CA LYS A 439 -28.78 73.05 22.73
C LYS A 439 -29.38 72.26 23.95
N PRO A 440 -28.55 72.01 25.00
CA PRO A 440 -28.75 71.00 26.06
C PRO A 440 -29.43 71.55 27.33
N LEU A 441 -29.88 70.68 28.25
CA LEU A 441 -30.05 70.98 29.69
C LEU A 441 -30.20 69.71 30.55
N HIS A 442 -29.80 69.89 31.81
CA HIS A 442 -29.52 68.95 32.90
C HIS A 442 -30.73 68.25 33.56
N SER A 443 -30.37 67.18 34.30
CA SER A 443 -30.89 66.69 35.60
C SER A 443 -32.34 66.20 35.72
N ASN A 444 -32.48 64.92 36.10
CA ASN A 444 -32.59 64.52 37.51
C ASN A 444 -31.99 63.14 37.74
#